data_AF-A0A923AI64-F1
#
_entry.id   AF-A0A923AI64-F1
#
_cell.length_a   1.000
_cell.length_b   1.000
_cell.length_c   1.000
_cell.angle_alpha   90.00
_cell.angle_beta   90.00
_cell.angle_gamma   90.00
#
_symmetry.space_group_name_H-M   'P 1'
#
loop_
_entity.id
_entity.type
_entity.pdbx_description
1 polymer ?
#
loop_
_entity_poly.entity_id
_entity_poly.type
_entity_poly.pdbx_seq_one_letter_code
_entity_poly.pdbx_strand_id
1 'polypeptide(L)'
;MRAQKLAVALAITAALLGTLHIALTPLAYAAWTVEALWFLGAGLAIVMAAVANIVGRPFADRPRRIMVATINLTMAIFFASAWLVLPAPQVLVGGVLFLSLAVCAVAPQGSKAATS
;
A
#
# COMPACT_ATOMS: atom_id res chain seq x y z
N MET A 1 -1.12 -14.77 -13.67
CA MET A 1 -1.12 -15.55 -12.40
C MET A 1 -0.05 -15.13 -11.39
N ARG A 2 1.25 -15.04 -11.76
CA ARG A 2 2.32 -14.67 -10.79
C ARG A 2 2.17 -13.26 -10.21
N ALA A 3 1.97 -12.25 -11.07
CA ALA A 3 1.78 -10.86 -10.64
C ALA A 3 0.54 -10.68 -9.74
N GLN A 4 -0.54 -11.41 -10.01
CA GLN A 4 -1.75 -11.35 -9.19
C GLN A 4 -1.52 -11.91 -7.78
N LYS A 5 -0.89 -13.08 -7.66
CA LYS A 5 -0.54 -13.68 -6.35
C LYS A 5 0.38 -12.75 -5.56
N LEU A 6 1.39 -12.18 -6.22
CA LEU A 6 2.29 -11.20 -5.61
C LEU A 6 1.53 -9.97 -5.11
N ALA A 7 0.67 -9.39 -5.94
CA ALA A 7 -0.09 -8.21 -5.57
C ALA A 7 -1.00 -8.46 -4.36
N VAL A 8 -1.61 -9.66 -4.25
CA VAL A 8 -2.40 -10.06 -3.08
C VAL A 8 -1.52 -10.16 -1.85
N ALA A 9 -0.38 -10.86 -1.93
CA ALA A 9 0.56 -10.97 -0.82
C ALA A 9 1.01 -9.58 -0.33
N LEU A 10 1.44 -8.70 -1.24
CA LEU A 10 1.87 -7.34 -0.92
C LEU A 10 0.75 -6.52 -0.26
N ALA A 11 -0.49 -6.64 -0.72
CA ALA A 11 -1.61 -5.91 -0.10
C ALA A 11 -1.95 -6.44 1.30
N ILE A 12 -1.83 -7.75 1.53
CA ILE A 12 -1.98 -8.33 2.87
C ILE A 12 -0.87 -7.81 3.77
N THR A 13 0.38 -7.79 3.29
CA THR A 13 1.51 -7.20 4.03
C THR A 13 1.26 -5.73 4.37
N ALA A 14 0.76 -4.94 3.42
CA ALA A 14 0.39 -3.55 3.66
C ALA A 14 -0.71 -3.44 4.73
N ALA A 15 -1.78 -4.23 4.62
CA ALA A 15 -2.87 -4.21 5.61
C ALA A 15 -2.34 -4.50 7.02
N LEU A 16 -1.54 -5.56 7.18
CA LEU A 16 -0.94 -5.92 8.47
C LEU A 16 -0.02 -4.84 9.00
N LEU A 17 0.84 -4.26 8.15
CA LEU A 17 1.76 -3.19 8.53
C LEU A 17 1.01 -1.93 8.98
N GLY A 18 -0.03 -1.53 8.25
CA GLY A 18 -0.86 -0.38 8.58
C GLY A 18 -1.64 -0.59 9.88
N THR A 19 -2.23 -1.77 10.07
CA THR A 19 -2.89 -2.13 11.33
C THR A 19 -1.90 -2.13 12.50
N LEU A 20 -0.68 -2.63 12.29
CA LEU A 20 0.36 -2.60 13.32
C LEU A 20 0.73 -1.16 13.69
N HIS A 21 0.86 -0.24 12.73
CA HIS A 21 1.09 1.17 13.03
C HIS A 21 0.00 1.74 13.92
N ILE A 22 -1.27 1.55 13.54
CA ILE A 22 -2.43 2.05 14.31
C ILE A 22 -2.44 1.46 15.73
N ALA A 23 -2.28 0.14 15.84
CA ALA A 23 -2.35 -0.57 17.11
C ALA A 23 -1.18 -0.23 18.05
N LEU A 24 0.01 0.00 17.49
CA LEU A 24 1.20 0.34 18.27
C LEU A 24 1.30 1.84 18.60
N THR A 25 0.61 2.75 17.89
CA THR A 25 0.64 4.19 18.22
C THR A 25 0.45 4.47 19.72
N PRO A 26 -0.61 3.99 20.41
CA PRO A 26 -0.81 4.30 21.82
C PRO A 26 0.24 3.67 22.75
N LEU A 27 0.97 2.65 22.28
CA LEU A 27 2.04 1.99 23.04
C LEU A 27 3.40 2.65 22.83
N ALA A 28 3.63 3.17 21.61
CA ALA A 28 4.89 3.82 21.23
C ALA A 28 4.95 5.29 21.67
N TYR A 29 3.80 5.96 21.82
CA TYR A 29 3.72 7.37 22.17
C TYR A 29 2.91 7.56 23.46
N ALA A 30 3.57 8.05 24.51
CA ALA A 30 2.95 8.30 25.81
C ALA A 30 1.91 9.45 25.80
N ALA A 31 1.99 10.32 24.79
CA ALA A 31 1.07 11.44 24.61
C ALA A 31 0.73 11.64 23.13
N TRP A 32 -0.42 12.26 22.86
CA TRP A 32 -0.85 12.65 21.52
C TRP A 32 -0.03 13.83 21.00
N THR A 33 1.11 13.51 20.40
CA THR A 33 2.01 14.43 19.74
C THR A 33 1.77 14.46 18.23
N VAL A 34 2.39 15.41 17.53
CA VAL A 34 2.39 15.45 16.05
C VAL A 34 2.99 14.16 15.47
N GLU A 35 4.05 13.64 16.08
CA GLU A 35 4.66 12.35 15.69
C GLU A 35 3.69 11.17 15.87
N ALA A 36 2.95 11.14 16.98
CA ALA A 36 1.93 10.12 17.21
C ALA A 36 0.82 10.19 16.16
N LEU A 37 0.36 11.40 15.83
CA LEU A 37 -0.66 11.61 14.80
C LEU A 37 -0.14 11.22 13.41
N TRP A 38 1.12 11.53 13.10
CA TRP A 38 1.77 11.11 11.86
C TRP A 38 1.88 9.59 11.76
N PHE A 39 2.33 8.92 12.82
CA PHE A 39 2.46 7.47 12.87
C PHE A 39 1.11 6.76 12.71
N LEU A 40 0.08 7.24 13.41
CA LEU A 40 -1.31 6.77 13.25
C LEU A 40 -1.84 7.02 11.83
N GLY A 41 -1.67 8.25 11.33
CA GLY A 41 -2.18 8.67 10.03
C GLY A 41 -1.53 7.92 8.87
N ALA A 42 -0.22 7.67 8.94
CA ALA A 42 0.48 6.80 8.01
C ALA A 42 -0.10 5.38 8.06
N GLY A 43 -0.32 4.82 9.26
CA GLY A 43 -0.98 3.53 9.43
C GLY A 43 -2.35 3.46 8.76
N LEU A 44 -3.20 4.47 8.97
CA LEU A 44 -4.52 4.57 8.35
C LEU A 44 -4.43 4.64 6.82
N ALA A 45 -3.55 5.49 6.27
CA ALA A 45 -3.34 5.62 4.83
C ALA A 45 -2.88 4.29 4.20
N ILE A 46 -1.97 3.58 4.87
CA ILE A 46 -1.49 2.25 4.45
C ILE A 46 -2.67 1.25 4.40
N VAL A 47 -3.52 1.20 5.43
CA VAL A 47 -4.70 0.32 5.46
C VAL A 47 -5.65 0.66 4.31
N MET A 48 -5.96 1.93 4.10
CA MET A 48 -6.87 2.35 3.02
C MET A 48 -6.32 1.98 1.64
N ALA A 49 -5.02 2.14 1.42
CA ALA A 49 -4.38 1.71 0.18
C ALA A 49 -4.41 0.18 0.02
N ALA A 50 -4.21 -0.58 1.10
CA ALA A 50 -4.33 -2.03 1.08
C ALA A 50 -5.76 -2.50 0.72
N VAL A 51 -6.79 -1.87 1.30
CA VAL A 51 -8.20 -2.10 0.99
C VAL A 51 -8.46 -1.83 -0.50
N ALA A 52 -7.99 -0.70 -1.03
CA ALA A 52 -8.14 -0.37 -2.45
C ALA A 52 -7.52 -1.43 -3.36
N ASN A 53 -6.34 -1.98 -3.00
CA ASN A 53 -5.72 -3.07 -3.75
C ASN A 53 -6.52 -4.36 -3.69
N ILE A 54 -7.12 -4.70 -2.54
CA ILE A 54 -7.93 -5.92 -2.38
C ILE A 54 -9.25 -5.80 -3.14
N VAL A 55 -9.99 -4.71 -2.93
CA VAL A 55 -11.33 -4.48 -3.51
C VAL A 55 -11.26 -4.12 -4.99
N GLY A 56 -10.23 -3.41 -5.43
CA GLY A 56 -10.10 -2.98 -6.84
C GLY A 56 -9.67 -4.11 -7.79
N ARG A 57 -9.22 -5.26 -7.27
CA ARG A 57 -8.64 -6.35 -8.07
C ARG A 57 -9.64 -7.22 -8.83
N PRO A 58 -10.78 -7.67 -8.25
CA PRO A 58 -11.75 -8.52 -8.94
C PRO A 58 -12.36 -7.87 -10.19
N PHE A 59 -12.34 -6.54 -10.24
CA PHE A 59 -12.93 -5.73 -11.29
C PHE A 59 -11.81 -5.18 -12.19
N ALA A 60 -11.28 -6.03 -13.07
CA ALA A 60 -10.07 -5.79 -13.85
C ALA A 60 -10.24 -4.79 -15.01
N ASP A 61 -11.23 -3.89 -14.95
CA ASP A 61 -11.41 -2.85 -15.96
C ASP A 61 -10.30 -1.78 -15.87
N ARG A 62 -10.00 -1.16 -17.02
CA ARG A 62 -8.90 -0.19 -17.15
C ARG A 62 -9.02 0.98 -16.17
N PRO A 63 -10.19 1.63 -15.98
CA PRO A 63 -10.37 2.69 -14.99
C PRO A 63 -9.96 2.29 -13.56
N ARG A 64 -10.43 1.14 -13.06
CA ARG A 64 -10.10 0.70 -11.70
C ARG A 64 -8.62 0.38 -11.53
N ARG A 65 -7.99 -0.22 -12.55
CA ARG A 65 -6.55 -0.48 -12.54
C ARG A 65 -5.74 0.80 -12.45
N ILE A 66 -6.13 1.84 -13.20
CA ILE A 66 -5.51 3.17 -13.13
C ILE A 66 -5.72 3.77 -11.75
N MET A 67 -6.94 3.71 -11.19
CA MET A 67 -7.21 4.23 -9.84
C MET A 67 -6.32 3.58 -8.77
N VAL A 68 -6.22 2.24 -8.76
CA VAL A 68 -5.37 1.51 -7.80
C VAL A 68 -3.89 1.85 -8.03
N ALA A 69 -3.45 1.96 -9.29
CA ALA A 69 -2.08 2.37 -9.60
C ALA A 69 -1.77 3.79 -9.09
N THR A 70 -2.70 4.73 -9.26
CA THR A 70 -2.58 6.10 -8.75
C THR A 70 -2.50 6.13 -7.23
N ILE A 71 -3.37 5.39 -6.53
CA ILE A 71 -3.31 5.30 -5.06
C ILE A 71 -1.94 4.80 -4.61
N ASN A 72 -1.45 3.72 -5.21
CA ASN A 72 -0.16 3.15 -4.86
C ASN A 72 1.00 4.08 -5.20
N LEU A 73 0.94 4.79 -6.33
CA LEU A 73 1.98 5.75 -6.72
C LEU A 73 2.00 6.96 -5.77
N THR A 74 0.84 7.49 -5.40
CA THR A 74 0.73 8.56 -4.39
C THR A 74 1.29 8.12 -3.05
N MET A 75 1.02 6.88 -2.61
CA MET A 75 1.62 6.33 -1.39
C MET A 75 3.13 6.19 -1.52
N ALA A 76 3.65 5.71 -2.65
CA ALA A 76 5.09 5.62 -2.88
C ALA A 76 5.76 7.00 -2.83
N ILE A 77 5.14 8.01 -3.42
CA ILE A 77 5.61 9.41 -3.36
C ILE A 77 5.55 9.92 -1.93
N PHE A 78 4.46 9.65 -1.19
CA PHE A 78 4.35 10.03 0.22
C PHE A 78 5.51 9.46 1.06
N PHE A 79 5.83 8.17 0.90
CA PHE A 79 6.97 7.55 1.58
C PHE A 79 8.33 8.11 1.11
N ALA A 80 8.48 8.40 -0.19
CA ALA A 80 9.68 9.04 -0.71
C ALA A 80 9.89 10.44 -0.13
N SER A 81 8.82 11.23 0.01
CA SER A 81 8.85 12.53 0.67
C SER A 81 9.12 12.41 2.16
N ALA A 82 8.53 11.42 2.83
CA ALA A 82 8.75 11.15 4.25
C ALA A 82 10.22 10.82 4.57
N TRP A 83 10.96 10.25 3.62
CA TRP A 83 12.40 9.97 3.77
C TRP A 83 13.22 11.23 4.05
N LEU A 84 12.80 12.38 3.53
CA LEU A 84 13.49 13.66 3.75
C LEU A 84 13.41 14.13 5.21
N VAL A 85 12.42 13.64 5.96
CA VAL A 85 12.18 14.00 7.36
C VAL A 85 12.61 12.87 8.30
N LEU A 86 12.36 11.61 7.90
CA LEU A 86 12.64 10.42 8.70
C LEU A 86 13.34 9.35 7.84
N PRO A 87 14.67 9.41 7.68
CA PRO A 87 15.45 8.45 6.90
C PRO A 87 15.64 7.15 7.69
N ALA A 88 14.59 6.35 7.77
CA ALA A 88 14.57 5.12 8.55
C ALA A 88 14.13 3.92 7.70
N PRO A 89 14.63 2.69 7.97
CA PRO A 89 14.38 1.52 7.13
C PRO A 89 12.89 1.25 6.86
N GLN A 90 12.02 1.52 7.83
CA GLN A 90 10.57 1.35 7.67
C GLN A 90 9.96 2.25 6.58
N VAL A 91 10.51 3.46 6.38
CA VAL A 91 10.05 4.39 5.34
C VAL A 91 10.44 3.86 3.96
N LEU A 92 11.67 3.35 3.82
CA LEU A 92 12.14 2.71 2.59
C LEU A 92 11.29 1.47 2.25
N VAL A 93 11.02 0.61 3.22
CA VAL A 93 10.18 -0.59 3.04
C VAL A 93 8.77 -0.20 2.58
N GLY A 94 8.16 0.82 3.20
CA GLY A 94 6.86 1.35 2.76
C GLY A 94 6.88 1.85 1.31
N GLY A 95 7.90 2.64 0.95
CA GLY A 95 8.07 3.14 -0.42
C GLY A 95 8.18 2.01 -1.46
N VAL A 96 9.05 1.02 -1.19
CA VAL A 96 9.24 -0.14 -2.08
C VAL A 96 7.97 -0.98 -2.19
N LEU A 97 7.25 -1.17 -1.09
CA LEU A 97 5.98 -1.91 -1.05
C LEU A 97 4.94 -1.28 -1.97
N PHE A 98 4.71 0.03 -1.85
CA PHE A 98 3.71 0.73 -2.64
C PHE A 98 4.12 0.92 -4.09
N LEU A 99 5.42 1.11 -4.37
CA LEU A 99 5.93 1.10 -5.74
C LEU A 99 5.70 -0.27 -6.41
N SER A 100 5.95 -1.36 -5.68
CA SER A 100 5.71 -2.73 -6.18
C SER A 100 4.22 -2.98 -6.46
N LEU A 101 3.34 -2.48 -5.60
CA LEU A 101 1.88 -2.54 -5.82
C LEU A 101 1.44 -1.69 -7.02
N ALA A 102 2.03 -0.53 -7.24
CA ALA A 102 1.77 0.31 -8.42
C ALA A 102 2.14 -0.43 -9.72
N VAL A 103 3.32 -1.05 -9.75
CA VAL A 103 3.77 -1.90 -10.88
C VAL A 103 2.82 -3.08 -11.09
N CYS A 104 2.40 -3.75 -10.02
CA CYS A 104 1.45 -4.86 -10.10
C CYS A 104 0.08 -4.45 -10.67
N ALA A 105 -0.39 -3.23 -10.39
CA ALA A 105 -1.68 -2.75 -10.88
C ALA A 105 -1.70 -2.56 -12.41
N VAL A 106 -0.58 -2.11 -12.99
CA VAL A 106 -0.43 -1.87 -14.43
C VAL A 106 0.11 -3.06 -15.21
N ALA A 107 0.68 -4.07 -14.53
CA ALA A 107 1.19 -5.27 -15.16
C ALA A 107 0.11 -6.02 -15.97
N PRO A 108 0.44 -6.57 -17.16
CA PRO A 108 -0.49 -7.37 -17.95
C PRO A 108 -1.03 -8.56 -17.14
N GLN A 109 -2.33 -8.60 -16.93
CA GLN A 109 -2.97 -9.78 -16.35
C GLN A 109 -3.18 -10.78 -17.49
N GLY A 110 -2.38 -11.85 -17.49
CA GLY A 110 -2.48 -12.90 -18.52
C GLY A 110 -3.93 -13.34 -18.69
N SER A 111 -4.46 -13.11 -19.89
CA SER A 111 -5.81 -13.51 -20.28
C SER A 111 -5.97 -15.00 -20.02
N LYS A 112 -7.02 -15.40 -19.30
CA LYS A 112 -7.49 -16.78 -19.43
C LYS A 112 -7.91 -16.90 -20.90
N ALA A 113 -7.18 -17.70 -21.69
CA ALA A 113 -7.73 -18.19 -22.93
C ALA A 113 -9.06 -18.84 -22.58
N ALA A 114 -10.14 -18.26 -23.08
CA ALA A 114 -11.46 -18.85 -23.01
C ALA A 114 -11.38 -20.14 -23.86
N THR A 115 -11.17 -21.27 -23.20
CA THR A 115 -11.44 -22.55 -23.83
C THR A 115 -12.95 -22.67 -23.90
N SER A 116 -13.43 -22.55 -25.14
CA SER A 116 -14.75 -22.93 -25.63
C SER A 116 -15.20 -24.30 -25.12
#